data_AF-A0A558R518-F1
#
_entry.id   AF-A0A558R518-F1
#
_cell.length_a   1.000
_cell.length_b   1.000
_cell.length_c   1.000
_cell.angle_alpha   90.00
_cell.angle_beta   90.00
_cell.angle_gamma   90.00
#
_symmetry.space_group_name_H-M   'P 1'
#
loop_
_entity.id
_entity.type
_entity.pdbx_description
1 polymer ?
#
loop_
_entity_poly.entity_id
_entity_poly.type
_entity_poly.pdbx_seq_one_letter_code
_entity_poly.pdbx_strand_id
1 'polypeptide(L)'
;MIASFLTPQANFYIRSHGPTPALADDHRIALDGLVDRPRSYTVAELQTAFATRTVTATMQCAGNRRAHLHDVEKTSGDPWNVGAIGNAAWTGVALCDVLAAAGIQDGASFVGTTGADDVDVDGETAPFGASISIAKALGRVCIWDSI
;
A
#
# COMPACT_ATOMS: atom_id res chain seq x y z
N MET A 1 -18.08 13.20 13.41
CA MET A 1 -18.60 14.12 12.37
C MET A 1 -17.51 14.27 11.31
N ILE A 2 -17.83 14.17 10.02
CA ILE A 2 -16.87 14.38 8.93
C ILE A 2 -16.66 15.88 8.79
N ALA A 3 -15.46 16.37 9.12
CA ALA A 3 -15.16 17.81 9.14
C ALA A 3 -14.69 18.36 7.78
N SER A 4 -14.22 17.49 6.88
CA SER A 4 -13.65 17.86 5.59
C SER A 4 -13.71 16.69 4.59
N PHE A 5 -13.71 17.01 3.30
CA PHE A 5 -13.68 16.01 2.22
C PHE A 5 -12.35 15.26 2.16
N LEU A 6 -11.23 15.97 2.38
CA LEU A 6 -9.92 15.36 2.59
C LEU A 6 -9.68 15.28 4.10
N THR A 7 -9.44 14.08 4.61
CA THR A 7 -9.10 13.85 6.02
C THR A 7 -7.74 14.50 6.30
N PRO A 8 -7.64 15.42 7.29
CA PRO A 8 -6.36 15.99 7.68
C PRO A 8 -5.40 14.87 8.10
N GLN A 9 -4.11 14.99 7.76
CA GLN A 9 -3.12 13.94 8.01
C GLN A 9 -3.07 13.50 9.49
N ALA A 10 -3.13 14.46 10.42
CA ALA A 10 -3.14 14.19 11.86
C ALA A 10 -4.38 13.37 12.33
N ASN A 11 -5.43 13.30 11.52
CA ASN A 11 -6.67 12.59 11.79
C ASN A 11 -6.83 11.33 10.92
N PHE A 12 -5.86 11.02 10.05
CA PHE A 12 -5.91 9.81 9.23
C PHE A 12 -5.66 8.59 10.11
N TYR A 13 -6.49 7.55 9.97
CA TYR A 13 -6.36 6.35 10.81
C TYR A 13 -5.03 5.63 10.53
N ILE A 14 -4.42 5.05 11.55
CA ILE A 14 -3.19 4.26 11.43
C ILE A 14 -3.54 2.81 11.74
N ARG A 15 -3.17 1.91 10.82
CA ARG A 15 -3.18 0.46 11.06
C ARG A 15 -1.79 -0.08 10.73
N SER A 16 -1.07 -0.54 11.75
CA SER A 16 0.17 -1.30 11.60
C SER A 16 -0.02 -2.75 12.06
N HIS A 17 0.66 -3.70 11.42
CA HIS A 17 0.70 -5.11 11.86
C HIS A 17 1.96 -5.42 12.69
N GLY A 18 3.06 -4.71 12.43
CA GLY A 18 4.30 -4.76 13.22
C GLY A 18 4.81 -3.35 13.57
N PRO A 19 6.02 -3.25 14.13
CA PRO A 19 6.69 -1.98 14.37
C PRO A 19 6.92 -1.19 13.08
N THR A 20 6.88 0.14 13.15
CA THR A 20 7.25 0.99 12.01
C THR A 20 8.75 0.82 11.72
N PRO A 21 9.14 0.42 10.49
CA PRO A 21 10.54 0.22 10.15
C PRO A 21 11.29 1.55 10.09
N ALA A 22 12.56 1.55 10.53
CA ALA A 22 13.47 2.66 10.33
C ALA A 22 14.22 2.45 9.01
N LEU A 23 13.90 3.27 8.00
CA LEU A 23 14.51 3.18 6.68
C LEU A 23 15.72 4.12 6.59
N ALA A 24 16.77 3.67 5.89
CA ALA A 24 17.89 4.52 5.52
C ALA A 24 17.51 5.46 4.36
N ASP A 25 18.20 6.59 4.24
CA ASP A 25 17.95 7.58 3.17
C ASP A 25 18.15 7.00 1.76
N ASP A 26 19.00 5.98 1.64
CA ASP A 26 19.30 5.27 0.40
C ASP A 26 18.47 3.99 0.20
N HIS A 27 17.36 3.83 0.96
CA HIS A 27 16.45 2.71 0.84
C HIS A 27 16.01 2.50 -0.62
N ARG A 28 16.02 1.22 -1.04
CA ARG A 28 15.70 0.82 -2.41
C ARG A 28 14.50 -0.09 -2.45
N ILE A 29 13.60 0.18 -3.40
CA ILE A 29 12.48 -0.69 -3.75
C ILE A 29 12.91 -1.58 -4.91
N ALA A 30 12.87 -2.89 -4.72
CA ALA A 30 13.18 -3.87 -5.76
C ALA A 30 11.92 -4.21 -6.58
N LEU A 31 12.10 -4.31 -7.89
CA LEU A 31 11.12 -4.90 -8.81
C LEU A 31 11.77 -6.08 -9.52
N ASP A 32 11.19 -7.27 -9.34
CA ASP A 32 11.68 -8.54 -9.86
C ASP A 32 10.50 -9.44 -10.33
N GLY A 33 10.77 -10.74 -10.47
CA GLY A 33 9.79 -11.73 -10.92
C GLY A 33 9.73 -11.86 -12.45
N LEU A 34 8.52 -11.94 -13.00
CA LEU A 34 8.27 -12.12 -14.44
C LEU A 34 8.38 -10.78 -15.19
N VAL A 35 9.58 -10.23 -15.23
CA VAL A 35 9.94 -9.00 -15.94
C VAL A 35 11.27 -9.16 -16.68
N ASP A 36 11.42 -8.48 -17.82
CA ASP A 36 12.63 -8.53 -18.64
C ASP A 36 13.80 -7.77 -18.01
N ARG A 37 13.50 -6.72 -17.25
CA ARG A 37 14.49 -5.79 -16.70
C ARG A 37 14.24 -5.59 -15.20
N PRO A 38 14.58 -6.59 -14.36
CA PRO A 38 14.51 -6.44 -12.91
C PRO A 38 15.43 -5.29 -12.48
N ARG A 39 14.95 -4.47 -11.57
CA ARG A 39 15.66 -3.26 -11.13
C ARG A 39 15.22 -2.83 -9.75
N SER A 40 16.17 -2.32 -8.97
CA SER A 40 15.87 -1.62 -7.73
C SER A 40 16.01 -0.11 -7.92
N TYR A 41 15.13 0.66 -7.30
CA TYR A 41 15.11 2.12 -7.38
C TYR A 41 15.16 2.75 -5.98
N THR A 42 15.84 3.88 -5.82
CA THR A 42 15.52 4.80 -4.71
C THR A 42 14.24 5.57 -5.01
N VAL A 43 13.64 6.21 -4.00
CA VAL A 43 12.49 7.10 -4.19
C VAL A 43 12.81 8.24 -5.15
N ALA A 44 14.00 8.85 -5.02
CA ALA A 44 14.45 9.93 -5.91
C ALA A 44 14.62 9.47 -7.36
N GLU A 45 15.12 8.25 -7.58
CA GLU A 45 15.22 7.65 -8.92
C GLU A 45 13.83 7.43 -9.53
N LEU A 46 12.85 6.95 -8.76
CA LEU A 46 11.46 6.80 -9.23
C LEU A 46 10.86 8.15 -9.64
N GLN A 47 10.99 9.17 -8.79
CA GLN A 47 10.46 10.51 -9.05
C GLN A 47 11.10 11.20 -10.26
N THR A 48 12.37 10.88 -10.54
CA THR A 48 13.08 11.42 -11.71
C THR A 48 12.77 10.65 -12.99
N ALA A 49 12.62 9.33 -12.90
CA ALA A 49 12.43 8.45 -14.05
C ALA A 49 11.00 8.43 -14.59
N PHE A 50 10.00 8.76 -13.76
CA PHE A 50 8.60 8.64 -14.10
C PHE A 50 7.80 9.90 -13.74
N ALA A 51 6.74 10.17 -14.50
CA ALA A 51 5.84 11.27 -14.18
C ALA A 51 5.08 10.99 -12.88
N THR A 52 4.98 12.00 -12.02
CA THR A 52 4.12 11.94 -10.84
C THR A 52 2.68 12.27 -11.22
N ARG A 53 1.74 11.63 -10.52
CA ARG A 53 0.31 11.88 -10.65
C ARG A 53 -0.33 11.98 -9.27
N THR A 54 -1.43 12.70 -9.19
CA THR A 54 -2.24 12.81 -7.96
C THR A 54 -3.59 12.13 -8.16
N VAL A 55 -3.98 11.25 -7.24
CA VAL A 55 -5.31 10.63 -7.20
C VAL A 55 -5.92 10.88 -5.84
N THR A 56 -7.16 11.36 -5.81
CA THR A 56 -7.96 11.36 -4.59
C THR A 56 -8.58 9.98 -4.40
N ALA A 57 -8.27 9.32 -3.29
CA ALA A 57 -8.82 8.02 -2.96
C ALA A 57 -9.12 7.88 -1.47
N THR A 58 -10.20 7.15 -1.18
CA THR A 58 -10.58 6.75 0.17
C THR A 58 -9.93 5.40 0.49
N MET A 59 -9.22 5.33 1.62
CA MET A 59 -8.76 4.07 2.20
C MET A 59 -9.67 3.68 3.36
N GLN A 60 -10.04 2.41 3.41
CA GLN A 60 -10.86 1.85 4.48
C GLN A 60 -10.25 0.53 4.94
N CYS A 61 -10.10 0.37 6.25
CA CYS A 61 -9.71 -0.92 6.82
C CYS A 61 -10.87 -1.91 6.70
N ALA A 62 -10.56 -3.17 6.36
CA ALA A 62 -11.54 -4.26 6.39
C ALA A 62 -12.20 -4.43 7.77
N GLY A 63 -11.51 -4.04 8.84
CA GLY A 63 -12.03 -4.05 10.21
C GLY A 63 -12.93 -2.87 10.58
N ASN A 64 -13.17 -1.89 9.70
CA ASN A 64 -14.02 -0.73 10.03
C ASN A 64 -15.39 -1.18 10.54
N ARG A 65 -15.87 -0.60 11.65
CA ARG A 65 -17.10 -0.95 12.36
C ARG A 65 -17.13 -2.32 13.06
N ARG A 66 -15.98 -2.99 13.26
CA ARG A 66 -15.90 -4.28 14.00
C ARG A 66 -16.48 -4.21 15.42
N ALA A 67 -16.38 -3.07 16.09
CA ALA A 67 -16.99 -2.89 17.41
C ALA A 67 -18.49 -3.20 17.43
N HIS A 68 -19.23 -2.87 16.37
CA HIS A 68 -20.66 -3.18 16.29
C HIS A 68 -20.94 -4.66 16.03
N LEU A 69 -20.00 -5.41 15.45
CA LEU A 69 -20.14 -6.86 15.31
C LEU A 69 -20.09 -7.55 16.67
N HIS A 70 -19.29 -7.02 17.60
CA HIS A 70 -19.18 -7.56 18.96
C HIS A 70 -20.48 -7.47 19.77
N ASP A 71 -21.40 -6.58 19.39
CA ASP A 71 -22.74 -6.50 20.00
C ASP A 71 -23.63 -7.69 19.58
N VAL A 72 -23.31 -8.35 18.46
CA VAL A 72 -24.00 -9.57 17.98
C VAL A 72 -23.24 -10.81 18.43
N GLU A 73 -21.94 -10.88 18.11
CA GLU A 73 -21.07 -11.99 18.47
C GLU A 73 -19.60 -11.52 18.54
N LYS A 74 -18.84 -12.02 19.52
CA LYS A 74 -17.43 -11.64 19.66
C LYS A 74 -16.60 -12.14 18.48
N THR A 75 -15.83 -11.24 17.87
CA THR A 75 -14.89 -11.56 16.79
C THR A 75 -13.44 -11.30 17.23
N SER A 76 -12.47 -11.88 16.54
CA SER A 76 -11.05 -11.57 16.76
C SER A 76 -10.69 -10.19 16.18
N GLY A 77 -9.57 -9.61 16.61
CA GLY A 77 -8.97 -8.38 16.04
C GLY A 77 -9.49 -7.05 16.61
N ASP A 78 -8.91 -5.95 16.11
CA ASP A 78 -9.07 -4.61 16.68
C ASP A 78 -10.54 -4.12 16.62
N PRO A 79 -11.13 -3.66 17.74
CA PRO A 79 -12.54 -3.26 17.82
C PRO A 79 -12.77 -1.85 17.26
N TRP A 80 -12.50 -1.65 15.98
CA TRP A 80 -12.70 -0.36 15.31
C TRP A 80 -14.17 0.06 15.36
N ASN A 81 -14.41 1.32 15.75
CA ASN A 81 -15.71 1.98 15.51
C ASN A 81 -15.79 2.45 14.04
N VAL A 82 -16.55 3.50 13.72
CA VAL A 82 -16.76 4.01 12.33
C VAL A 82 -15.56 4.74 11.71
N GLY A 83 -14.43 4.84 12.40
CA GLY A 83 -13.32 5.73 12.06
C GLY A 83 -12.14 5.10 11.32
N ALA A 84 -12.17 3.80 10.99
CA ALA A 84 -11.07 3.14 10.26
C ALA A 84 -11.20 3.37 8.74
N ILE A 85 -11.34 4.65 8.37
CA ILE A 85 -11.56 5.14 7.01
C ILE A 85 -11.04 6.58 6.89
N GLY A 86 -10.43 6.93 5.76
CA GLY A 86 -9.97 8.29 5.47
C GLY A 86 -9.82 8.54 3.98
N ASN A 87 -9.97 9.80 3.55
CA ASN A 87 -9.87 10.21 2.14
C ASN A 87 -8.75 11.23 1.96
N ALA A 88 -7.83 10.98 1.03
CA ALA A 88 -6.67 11.85 0.81
C ALA A 88 -6.34 11.96 -0.68
N ALA A 89 -5.55 12.98 -1.02
CA ALA A 89 -4.95 13.14 -2.33
C ALA A 89 -3.53 12.55 -2.30
N TRP A 90 -3.37 11.38 -2.92
CA TRP A 90 -2.14 10.59 -2.97
C TRP A 90 -1.32 11.02 -4.17
N THR A 91 -0.04 11.35 -3.99
CA THR A 91 0.82 11.83 -5.08
C THR A 91 2.04 10.94 -5.23
N GLY A 92 2.27 10.44 -6.44
CA GLY A 92 3.46 9.64 -6.67
C GLY A 92 3.50 9.00 -8.04
N VAL A 93 4.31 7.94 -8.16
CA VAL A 93 4.60 7.31 -9.44
C VAL A 93 3.55 6.25 -9.76
N ALA A 94 3.22 6.17 -11.03
CA ALA A 94 2.34 5.18 -11.59
C ALA A 94 2.92 3.75 -11.57
N LEU A 95 2.32 2.81 -10.82
CA LEU A 95 2.78 1.41 -10.84
C LEU A 95 2.78 0.83 -12.26
N CYS A 96 1.77 1.15 -13.07
CA CYS A 96 1.68 0.71 -14.46
C CYS A 96 2.88 1.18 -15.32
N ASP A 97 3.43 2.37 -15.05
CA ASP A 97 4.53 2.93 -15.82
C ASP A 97 5.86 2.27 -15.43
N VAL A 98 6.04 2.00 -14.13
CA VAL A 98 7.21 1.25 -13.63
C VAL A 98 7.21 -0.17 -14.20
N LEU A 99 6.06 -0.85 -14.17
CA LEU A 99 5.92 -2.19 -14.73
C LEU A 99 6.13 -2.23 -16.24
N ALA A 100 5.61 -1.24 -16.98
CA ALA A 100 5.85 -1.12 -18.42
C ALA A 100 7.35 -0.90 -18.72
N ALA A 101 8.04 -0.10 -17.91
CA ALA A 101 9.47 0.11 -18.03
C ALA A 101 10.30 -1.14 -17.65
N ALA A 102 9.79 -2.03 -16.81
CA ALA A 102 10.44 -3.31 -16.51
C ALA A 102 10.22 -4.37 -17.59
N GLY A 103 9.17 -4.24 -18.41
CA GLY A 103 8.80 -5.21 -19.43
C GLY A 103 8.22 -6.47 -18.81
N ILE A 104 6.95 -6.44 -18.41
CA ILE A 104 6.26 -7.62 -17.87
C ILE A 104 6.24 -8.74 -18.91
N GLN A 105 6.61 -9.94 -18.48
CA GLN A 105 6.60 -11.14 -19.31
C GLN A 105 5.21 -11.78 -19.38
N ASP A 106 4.98 -12.52 -20.47
CA ASP A 106 3.77 -13.33 -20.63
C ASP A 106 3.59 -14.31 -19.46
N GLY A 107 2.34 -14.47 -19.02
CA GLY A 107 1.99 -15.35 -17.89
C GLY A 107 1.98 -14.67 -16.52
N ALA A 108 2.50 -13.44 -16.39
CA ALA A 108 2.36 -12.66 -15.16
C ALA A 108 0.88 -12.40 -14.82
N SER A 109 0.45 -12.86 -13.64
CA SER A 109 -0.97 -12.81 -13.23
C SER A 109 -1.23 -11.85 -12.07
N PHE A 110 -0.22 -11.62 -11.22
CA PHE A 110 -0.31 -10.79 -10.02
C PHE A 110 0.95 -9.95 -9.85
N VAL A 111 0.79 -8.83 -9.16
CA VAL A 111 1.90 -8.07 -8.59
C VAL A 111 1.82 -8.25 -7.08
N GLY A 112 2.87 -8.85 -6.52
CA GLY A 112 3.07 -8.95 -5.07
C GLY A 112 3.88 -7.76 -4.57
N THR A 113 3.60 -7.33 -3.34
CA THR A 113 4.37 -6.30 -2.64
C THR A 113 4.67 -6.77 -1.23
N THR A 114 5.90 -6.59 -0.78
CA THR A 114 6.30 -6.80 0.62
C THR A 114 6.80 -5.49 1.22
N GLY A 115 6.50 -5.28 2.49
CA GLY A 115 7.01 -4.17 3.30
C GLY A 115 8.41 -4.44 3.83
N ALA A 116 8.94 -3.43 4.53
CA ALA A 116 10.20 -3.52 5.29
C ALA A 116 9.95 -3.72 6.80
N ASP A 117 8.70 -3.90 7.20
CA ASP A 117 8.28 -4.19 8.56
C ASP A 117 8.53 -5.65 8.93
N ASP A 118 8.72 -5.92 10.23
CA ASP A 118 8.80 -7.27 10.77
C ASP A 118 7.47 -7.58 11.48
N VAL A 119 6.69 -8.51 10.92
CA VAL A 119 5.39 -8.92 11.46
C VAL A 119 5.48 -10.34 12.00
N ASP A 120 4.87 -10.56 13.18
CA ASP A 120 4.63 -11.91 13.70
C ASP A 120 3.43 -12.52 12.98
N VAL A 121 3.69 -13.61 12.26
CA VAL A 121 2.69 -14.42 11.57
C VAL A 121 2.77 -15.82 12.16
N ASP A 122 1.90 -16.10 13.13
CA ASP A 122 1.79 -17.40 13.80
C ASP A 122 3.12 -17.88 14.44
N GLY A 123 3.89 -16.95 15.01
CA GLY A 123 5.17 -17.21 15.67
C GLY A 123 6.39 -17.18 14.75
N GLU A 124 6.20 -16.89 13.45
CA GLU A 124 7.27 -16.62 12.50
C GLU A 124 7.36 -15.12 12.19
N THR A 125 8.58 -14.58 12.09
CA THR A 125 8.79 -13.20 11.64
C THR A 125 8.88 -13.15 10.12
N ALA A 126 7.99 -12.39 9.48
CA ALA A 126 7.98 -12.16 8.04
C ALA A 126 7.52 -10.74 7.70
N PRO A 127 7.93 -10.18 6.55
CA PRO A 127 7.44 -8.89 6.10
C PRO A 127 5.95 -8.94 5.75
N PHE A 128 5.23 -7.84 6.00
CA PHE A 128 3.84 -7.74 5.58
C PHE A 128 3.77 -7.79 4.05
N GLY A 129 2.84 -8.60 3.52
CA GLY A 129 2.68 -8.80 2.08
C GLY A 129 1.23 -8.67 1.63
N ALA A 130 1.05 -8.17 0.41
CA ALA A 130 -0.24 -8.16 -0.29
C ALA A 130 -0.02 -8.34 -1.79
N SER A 131 -1.10 -8.63 -2.52
CA SER A 131 -1.05 -8.69 -3.98
C SER A 131 -2.31 -8.15 -4.62
N ILE A 132 -2.17 -7.71 -5.87
CA ILE A 132 -3.27 -7.33 -6.75
C ILE A 132 -3.11 -8.02 -8.11
N SER A 133 -4.21 -8.23 -8.83
CA SER A 133 -4.14 -8.77 -10.19
C SER A 133 -3.35 -7.85 -11.11
N ILE A 134 -2.69 -8.42 -12.11
CA ILE A 134 -1.94 -7.64 -13.11
C ILE A 134 -2.86 -6.65 -13.83
N ALA A 135 -4.12 -7.04 -14.10
CA ALA A 135 -5.13 -6.19 -14.70
C ALA A 135 -5.43 -4.94 -13.85
N LYS A 136 -5.45 -5.08 -12.52
CA LYS A 136 -5.60 -3.95 -11.60
C LYS A 136 -4.34 -3.08 -11.59
N ALA A 137 -3.15 -3.69 -11.53
CA ALA A 137 -1.86 -3.00 -11.49
C ALA A 137 -1.59 -2.16 -12.75
N LEU A 138 -2.03 -2.64 -13.91
CA LEU A 138 -1.98 -1.93 -15.19
C LEU A 138 -3.09 -0.87 -15.35
N GLY A 139 -4.03 -0.81 -14.40
CA GLY A 139 -5.05 0.21 -14.34
C GLY A 139 -4.49 1.60 -14.00
N ARG A 140 -5.19 2.66 -14.46
CA ARG A 140 -4.75 4.07 -14.32
C ARG A 140 -4.74 4.65 -12.89
N VAL A 141 -5.06 3.85 -11.86
CA VAL A 141 -5.32 4.33 -10.48
C VAL A 141 -4.48 3.55 -9.45
N CYS A 142 -3.28 3.13 -9.82
CA CYS A 142 -2.29 2.59 -8.88
C CYS A 142 -1.16 3.61 -8.73
N ILE A 143 -1.20 4.39 -7.66
CA ILE A 143 -0.13 5.33 -7.29
C ILE A 143 0.73 4.67 -6.22
N TRP A 144 2.04 4.76 -6.41
CA TRP A 144 3.03 4.50 -5.39
C TRP A 144 3.38 5.82 -4.73
N ASP A 145 2.99 6.03 -3.47
CA ASP A 145 3.21 7.25 -2.70
C ASP A 145 4.31 7.00 -1.64
N SER A 146 5.21 7.97 -1.49
CA SER A 146 6.26 7.98 -0.47
C SER A 146 5.77 8.84 0.70
N ILE A 147 4.96 8.26 1.58
CA ILE A 147 4.64 8.84 2.88
C ILE A 147 5.50 8.18 3.95
#